data_AF-A0A9D7E0H3-F1
#
_entry.id   AF-A0A9D7E0H3-F1
#
_cell.length_a   1.000
_cell.length_b   1.000
_cell.length_c   1.000
_cell.angle_alpha   90.00
_cell.angle_beta   90.00
_cell.angle_gamma   90.00
#
_symmetry.space_group_name_H-M   'P 1'
#
loop_
_entity.id
_entity.type
_entity.pdbx_description
1 polymer ?
#
loop_
_entity_poly.entity_id
_entity_poly.type
_entity_poly.pdbx_seq_one_letter_code
_entity_poly.pdbx_strand_id
1 'polypeptide(L)'
;MYCAVSPGILPEDGALERTRVWRIAGAVLGALLLSLGSRYRGPGEILVHSYGSNIAFSFAAYFLVMLSRVRALERIGIAATVVAVGVSLTEIAQKLKYLDGVFDSWDLAANFVGIGLAIVVDSLFAGKRMN
;
A
#
# COMPACT_ATOMS: atom_id res chain seq x y z
N MET A 1 28.32 -43.17 -1.17
CA MET A 1 27.35 -42.47 -2.05
C MET A 1 27.31 -41.02 -1.58
N TYR A 2 28.17 -40.16 -2.15
CA TYR A 2 28.24 -38.75 -1.79
C TYR A 2 27.23 -37.99 -2.66
N CYS A 3 26.28 -37.30 -2.03
CA CYS A 3 25.37 -36.40 -2.72
C CYS A 3 26.18 -35.19 -3.18
N ALA A 4 26.38 -35.07 -4.50
CA ALA A 4 27.01 -33.90 -5.09
C ALA A 4 26.11 -32.68 -4.88
N VAL A 5 26.54 -31.75 -4.04
CA VAL A 5 25.98 -30.41 -3.96
C VAL A 5 26.29 -29.71 -5.28
N SER A 6 25.25 -29.48 -6.08
CA SER A 6 25.37 -28.75 -7.35
C SER A 6 25.89 -27.33 -7.08
N PRO A 7 27.01 -26.90 -7.68
CA PRO A 7 27.52 -25.55 -7.53
C PRO A 7 26.80 -24.64 -8.54
N GLY A 8 26.00 -23.67 -8.09
CA GLY A 8 25.53 -22.63 -9.02
C GLY A 8 24.26 -21.84 -8.73
N ILE A 9 23.76 -21.70 -7.49
CA ILE A 9 22.72 -20.69 -7.19
C ILE A 9 23.24 -19.75 -6.10
N LEU A 10 24.16 -18.87 -6.53
CA LEU A 10 24.22 -17.45 -6.15
C LEU A 10 22.88 -16.87 -5.65
N PRO A 11 22.63 -16.55 -4.37
CA PRO A 11 21.25 -16.49 -3.87
C PRO A 11 20.50 -15.19 -4.22
N GLU A 12 19.17 -15.28 -4.28
CA GLU A 12 18.18 -14.24 -4.65
C GLU A 12 18.16 -13.00 -3.73
N ASP A 13 19.18 -12.81 -2.91
CA ASP A 13 19.26 -11.85 -1.80
C ASP A 13 19.09 -10.42 -2.29
N GLY A 14 19.80 -10.06 -3.35
CA GLY A 14 19.78 -8.69 -3.89
C GLY A 14 18.45 -8.31 -4.53
N ALA A 15 17.67 -9.28 -5.02
CA ALA A 15 16.33 -9.03 -5.56
C ALA A 15 15.32 -8.82 -4.43
N LEU A 16 15.38 -9.65 -3.39
CA LEU A 16 14.55 -9.51 -2.18
C LEU A 16 14.84 -8.18 -1.46
N GLU A 17 16.11 -7.81 -1.31
CA GLU A 17 16.51 -6.53 -0.72
C GLU A 17 15.99 -5.34 -1.54
N ARG A 18 16.11 -5.39 -2.88
CA ARG A 18 15.59 -4.35 -3.77
C ARG A 18 14.08 -4.17 -3.63
N THR A 19 13.31 -5.26 -3.65
CA THR A 19 11.84 -5.19 -3.48
C THR A 19 11.47 -4.61 -2.12
N ARG A 20 12.20 -4.99 -1.07
CA ARG A 20 11.99 -4.42 0.26
C ARG A 20 12.28 -2.92 0.30
N VAL A 21 13.37 -2.45 -0.32
CA VAL A 21 13.71 -1.03 -0.41
C VAL A 21 12.59 -0.26 -1.11
N TRP A 22 12.07 -0.75 -2.24
CA TRP A 22 10.97 -0.09 -2.94
C TRP A 22 9.68 -0.01 -2.13
N ARG A 23 9.36 -1.07 -1.39
CA ARG A 23 8.18 -1.07 -0.52
C ARG A 23 8.32 -0.09 0.64
N ILE A 24 9.52 -0.01 1.24
CA ILE A 24 9.80 1.02 2.25
C ILE A 24 9.67 2.41 1.64
N ALA A 25 10.26 2.65 0.46
CA ALA A 25 10.16 3.92 -0.24
C ALA A 25 8.71 4.30 -0.55
N GLY A 26 7.88 3.34 -0.98
CA GLY A 26 6.45 3.52 -1.21
C GLY A 26 5.70 3.90 0.07
N ALA A 27 5.93 3.18 1.17
CA ALA A 27 5.32 3.51 2.47
C ALA A 27 5.71 4.92 2.94
N VAL A 28 6.99 5.27 2.83
CA VAL A 28 7.50 6.61 3.20
C VAL A 28 6.90 7.69 2.30
N LEU A 29 6.83 7.46 0.99
CA LEU A 29 6.23 8.39 0.05
C LEU A 29 4.77 8.68 0.40
N GLY A 30 3.97 7.65 0.69
CA GLY A 30 2.59 7.83 1.10
C GLY A 30 2.47 8.63 2.41
N ALA A 31 3.32 8.36 3.40
CA ALA A 31 3.36 9.12 4.65
C ALA A 31 3.77 10.60 4.45
N LEU A 32 4.69 10.87 3.51
CA LEU A 32 5.06 12.22 3.13
C LEU A 32 3.92 12.94 2.41
N LEU A 33 3.22 12.27 1.50
CA LEU A 33 2.05 12.81 0.80
C LEU A 33 0.92 13.16 1.78
N LEU A 34 0.68 12.33 2.80
CA LEU A 34 -0.24 12.64 3.90
C LEU A 34 0.17 13.94 4.62
N SER A 35 1.44 14.03 5.00
CA SER A 35 1.96 15.15 5.78
C SER A 35 1.91 16.47 5.00
N LEU A 36 2.28 16.42 3.72
CA LEU A 36 2.34 17.59 2.84
C LEU A 36 0.96 17.98 2.31
N GLY A 37 0.08 17.01 2.07
CA GLY A 37 -1.28 17.24 1.56
C GLY A 37 -2.10 18.15 2.45
N SER A 38 -1.94 18.04 3.78
CA SER A 38 -2.61 18.91 4.76
C SER A 38 -2.24 20.39 4.67
N ARG A 39 -1.15 20.72 3.97
CA ARG A 39 -0.62 22.08 3.82
C ARG A 39 -0.72 22.59 2.40
N TYR A 40 -1.29 21.80 1.49
CA TYR A 40 -1.33 22.13 0.08
C TYR A 40 -2.23 23.34 -0.14
N ARG A 41 -1.72 24.34 -0.87
CA ARG A 41 -2.48 25.50 -1.31
C ARG A 41 -2.20 25.71 -2.79
N GLY A 42 -3.19 25.49 -3.63
CA GLY A 42 -2.97 25.48 -5.08
C GLY A 42 -4.15 24.94 -5.90
N PRO A 43 -3.96 24.77 -7.22
CA PRO A 43 -4.99 24.25 -8.10
C PRO A 43 -5.50 22.88 -7.64
N GLY A 44 -6.82 22.76 -7.46
CA GLY A 44 -7.43 21.52 -6.97
C GLY A 44 -7.28 21.28 -5.46
N GLU A 45 -6.93 22.31 -4.67
CA GLU A 45 -6.81 22.23 -3.20
C GLU A 45 -7.99 21.55 -2.52
N ILE A 46 -9.22 21.84 -2.97
CA ILE A 46 -10.44 21.19 -2.44
C ILE A 46 -10.34 19.67 -2.60
N LEU A 47 -9.95 19.17 -3.78
CA LEU A 47 -9.83 17.74 -4.03
C LEU A 47 -8.70 17.11 -3.20
N VAL A 48 -7.57 17.82 -3.03
CA VAL A 48 -6.44 17.35 -2.23
C VAL A 48 -6.83 17.24 -0.76
N HIS A 49 -7.54 18.24 -0.22
CA HIS A 49 -7.99 18.25 1.17
C HIS A 49 -9.15 17.28 1.43
N SER A 50 -10.02 17.04 0.44
CA SER A 50 -11.12 16.08 0.57
C SER A 50 -10.64 14.63 0.45
N TYR A 51 -9.80 14.31 -0.55
CA TYR A 51 -9.52 12.91 -0.92
C TYR A 51 -8.05 12.51 -0.84
N GLY A 52 -7.14 13.49 -0.79
CA GLY A 52 -5.70 13.24 -0.83
C GLY A 52 -5.21 12.42 0.35
N SER A 53 -5.79 12.64 1.54
CA SER A 53 -5.49 11.85 2.74
C SER A 53 -5.87 10.38 2.57
N ASN A 54 -7.06 10.10 2.05
CA ASN A 54 -7.54 8.73 1.83
C ASN A 54 -6.68 7.98 0.80
N ILE A 55 -6.36 8.64 -0.33
CA ILE A 55 -5.45 8.09 -1.35
C ILE A 55 -4.08 7.81 -0.74
N ALA A 56 -3.48 8.78 -0.05
CA ALA A 56 -2.13 8.65 0.47
C ALA A 56 -2.04 7.63 1.63
N PHE A 57 -3.06 7.57 2.48
CA PHE A 57 -3.15 6.60 3.57
C PHE A 57 -3.26 5.17 3.05
N SER A 58 -4.22 4.88 2.16
CA SER A 58 -4.41 3.52 1.66
C SER A 58 -3.22 3.05 0.80
N PHE A 59 -2.59 3.98 0.07
CA PHE A 59 -1.33 3.74 -0.63
C PHE A 59 -0.21 3.34 0.33
N ALA A 60 0.01 4.10 1.40
CA ALA A 60 1.03 3.79 2.41
C ALA A 60 0.72 2.45 3.12
N ALA A 61 -0.54 2.24 3.50
CA ALA A 61 -1.00 1.05 4.20
C ALA A 61 -0.74 -0.22 3.40
N TYR A 62 -0.94 -0.21 2.07
CA TYR A 62 -0.60 -1.33 1.19
C TYR A 62 0.86 -1.75 1.33
N PHE A 63 1.79 -0.79 1.24
CA PHE A 63 3.21 -1.08 1.36
C PHE A 63 3.60 -1.55 2.75
N LEU A 64 2.96 -1.03 3.81
CA LEU A 64 3.15 -1.52 5.17
C LEU A 64 2.70 -2.97 5.33
N VAL A 65 1.55 -3.34 4.76
CA VAL A 65 1.07 -4.74 4.74
C VAL A 65 2.04 -5.64 3.97
N MET A 66 2.57 -5.17 2.84
CA MET A 66 3.56 -5.88 2.04
C MET A 66 4.95 -6.01 2.68
N LEU A 67 5.23 -5.21 3.71
CA LEU A 67 6.43 -5.30 4.54
C LEU A 67 6.25 -6.23 5.75
N SER A 68 5.04 -6.74 5.97
CA SER A 68 4.78 -7.68 7.05
C SER A 68 5.59 -8.98 6.84
N ARG A 69 5.95 -9.64 7.94
CA ARG A 69 6.60 -10.96 7.91
C ARG A 69 5.62 -12.10 7.70
N VAL A 70 4.37 -11.80 7.37
CA VAL A 70 3.31 -12.79 7.18
C VAL A 70 3.30 -13.20 5.72
N ARG A 71 3.81 -14.41 5.44
CA ARG A 71 3.98 -14.93 4.08
C ARG A 71 2.72 -14.88 3.20
N ALA A 72 1.53 -14.98 3.80
CA ALA A 72 0.27 -14.82 3.06
C ALA A 72 0.06 -13.38 2.56
N LEU A 73 0.46 -12.38 3.34
CA LEU A 73 0.30 -10.96 3.02
C LEU A 73 1.30 -10.46 1.97
N GLU A 74 2.34 -11.23 1.66
CA GLU A 74 3.26 -10.93 0.55
C GLU A 74 2.57 -11.04 -0.83
N ARG A 75 1.39 -11.65 -0.88
CA ARG A 75 0.59 -11.77 -2.11
C ARG A 75 -0.20 -10.48 -2.33
N ILE A 76 -0.02 -9.87 -3.51
CA ILE A 76 -0.67 -8.62 -3.94
C ILE A 76 -2.17 -8.60 -3.64
N GLY A 77 -2.90 -9.65 -4.04
CA GLY A 77 -4.35 -9.72 -3.85
C GLY A 77 -4.77 -9.80 -2.37
N ILE A 78 -3.97 -10.45 -1.52
CA ILE A 78 -4.26 -10.55 -0.08
C ILE A 78 -3.95 -9.21 0.60
N ALA A 79 -2.80 -8.59 0.31
CA ALA A 79 -2.46 -7.28 0.82
C ALA A 79 -3.52 -6.23 0.46
N ALA A 80 -3.91 -6.18 -0.81
CA ALA A 80 -4.96 -5.28 -1.30
C ALA A 80 -6.29 -5.50 -0.58
N THR A 81 -6.70 -6.77 -0.42
CA THR A 81 -7.94 -7.12 0.30
C THR A 81 -7.90 -6.67 1.75
N VAL A 82 -6.79 -6.90 2.45
CA VAL A 82 -6.64 -6.49 3.85
C VAL A 82 -6.79 -4.98 4.01
N VAL A 83 -6.13 -4.20 3.16
CA VAL A 83 -6.26 -2.74 3.20
C VAL A 83 -7.67 -2.30 2.82
N ALA A 84 -8.26 -2.87 1.76
CA ALA A 84 -9.61 -2.55 1.31
C ALA A 84 -10.66 -2.83 2.40
N VAL A 85 -10.53 -3.95 3.11
CA VAL A 85 -11.39 -4.27 4.25
C VAL A 85 -11.17 -3.27 5.38
N GLY A 86 -9.91 -2.96 5.72
CA GLY A 86 -9.59 -1.99 6.77
C GLY A 86 -10.23 -0.63 6.56
N VAL A 87 -10.05 -0.04 5.37
CA VAL A 87 -10.63 1.27 5.03
C VAL A 87 -12.15 1.22 4.87
N SER A 88 -12.72 0.11 4.40
CA SER A 88 -14.18 -0.05 4.37
C SER A 88 -14.78 -0.11 5.78
N LEU A 89 -14.09 -0.78 6.71
CA LEU A 89 -14.52 -0.86 8.10
C LEU A 89 -14.45 0.49 8.81
N THR A 90 -13.45 1.34 8.50
CA THR A 90 -13.39 2.69 9.06
C THR A 90 -14.56 3.55 8.59
N GLU A 91 -14.92 3.48 7.30
CA GLU A 91 -16.09 4.18 6.74
C GLU A 91 -17.40 3.70 7.38
N ILE A 92 -17.56 2.39 7.54
CA ILE A 92 -18.73 1.81 8.23
C ILE A 92 -18.78 2.27 9.69
N ALA A 93 -17.65 2.29 10.38
CA ALA A 93 -17.57 2.74 11.76
C ALA A 93 -17.93 4.23 11.92
N GLN A 94 -17.52 5.09 10.98
CA GLN A 94 -17.96 6.50 10.94
C GLN A 94 -19.46 6.62 10.69
N LYS A 95 -20.01 5.83 9.76
CA LYS A 95 -21.47 5.77 9.52
C LYS A 95 -22.25 5.39 10.77
N LEU A 96 -21.70 4.50 11.58
CA LEU A 96 -22.27 4.05 12.86
C LEU A 96 -21.92 4.98 14.03
N LYS A 97 -21.17 6.08 13.78
CA LYS A 97 -20.70 7.05 14.78
C LYS A 97 -19.79 6.46 15.87
N TYR A 98 -19.08 5.37 15.55
CA TYR A 98 -18.04 4.81 16.40
C TYR A 98 -16.67 5.50 16.21
N LEU A 99 -16.43 6.08 15.04
CA LEU A 99 -15.26 6.90 14.73
C LEU A 99 -15.70 8.30 14.33
N ASP A 100 -14.86 9.28 14.64
CA ASP A 100 -15.03 10.64 14.15
C ASP A 100 -14.89 10.66 12.62
N GLY A 101 -15.76 11.43 11.96
CA GLY A 101 -15.84 11.52 10.50
C GLY A 101 -17.28 11.47 10.01
N VAL A 102 -17.44 11.65 8.70
CA VAL A 102 -18.73 11.53 8.01
C VAL A 102 -18.53 10.51 6.90
N PHE A 103 -19.38 9.50 6.87
CA PHE A 103 -19.36 8.54 5.78
C PHE A 103 -19.55 9.26 4.43
N ASP A 104 -18.56 9.12 3.55
CA ASP A 104 -18.61 9.57 2.16
C ASP A 104 -18.22 8.41 1.23
N SER A 105 -19.09 8.12 0.25
CA SER A 105 -18.79 7.08 -0.74
C SER A 105 -17.61 7.46 -1.63
N TRP A 106 -17.31 8.76 -1.77
CA TRP A 106 -16.13 9.23 -2.49
C TRP A 106 -14.84 8.99 -1.72
N ASP A 107 -14.88 8.98 -0.38
CA ASP A 107 -13.73 8.62 0.45
C ASP A 107 -13.37 7.14 0.29
N LEU A 108 -14.39 6.29 0.17
CA LEU A 108 -14.19 4.89 -0.18
C LEU A 108 -13.54 4.73 -1.57
N ALA A 109 -14.02 5.47 -2.57
CA ALA A 109 -13.44 5.46 -3.91
C ALA A 109 -11.98 5.95 -3.91
N ALA A 110 -11.69 7.03 -3.17
CA ALA A 110 -10.35 7.55 -2.98
C ALA A 110 -9.40 6.51 -2.36
N ASN A 111 -9.86 5.78 -1.36
CA ASN A 111 -9.12 4.66 -0.79
C ASN A 111 -8.79 3.59 -1.83
N PHE A 112 -9.76 3.17 -2.65
CA PHE A 112 -9.52 2.20 -3.73
C PHE A 112 -8.54 2.70 -4.79
N VAL A 113 -8.56 4.01 -5.12
CA VAL A 113 -7.57 4.63 -5.99
C VAL A 113 -6.17 4.52 -5.39
N GLY A 114 -5.98 4.83 -4.11
CA GLY A 114 -4.68 4.70 -3.46
C GLY A 114 -4.15 3.26 -3.43
N ILE A 115 -5.02 2.27 -3.18
CA ILE A 115 -4.66 0.84 -3.25
C ILE A 115 -4.25 0.47 -4.68
N GLY A 116 -5.03 0.88 -5.69
CA GLY A 116 -4.75 0.60 -7.09
C GLY A 116 -3.41 1.18 -7.54
N LEU A 117 -3.12 2.43 -7.17
CA LEU A 117 -1.83 3.07 -7.42
C LEU A 117 -0.68 2.31 -6.75
N ALA A 118 -0.85 1.87 -5.51
CA ALA A 118 0.17 1.11 -4.80
C ALA A 118 0.47 -0.24 -5.47
N ILE A 119 -0.56 -0.94 -5.95
CA ILE A 119 -0.42 -2.19 -6.71
C ILE A 119 0.37 -1.95 -8.01
N VAL A 120 0.05 -0.89 -8.75
CA VAL A 120 0.76 -0.54 -9.99
C VAL A 120 2.23 -0.28 -9.69
N VAL A 121 2.54 0.51 -8.67
CA VAL A 121 3.92 0.78 -8.25
C VAL A 121 4.64 -0.50 -7.82
N ASP A 122 4.06 -1.30 -6.91
CA ASP A 122 4.70 -2.54 -6.45
C ASP A 122 4.94 -3.50 -7.62
N SER A 123 3.98 -3.62 -8.55
CA SER A 123 4.12 -4.50 -9.72
C SER A 123 5.23 -4.05 -10.68
N LEU A 124 5.45 -2.74 -10.82
CA LEU A 124 6.52 -2.19 -11.66
C LEU A 124 7.91 -2.41 -11.06
N PHE A 125 8.04 -2.39 -9.72
CA PHE A 125 9.33 -2.35 -9.04
C PHE A 125 9.72 -3.63 -8.27
N ALA A 126 8.76 -4.49 -7.91
CA ALA A 126 9.02 -5.72 -7.16
C ALA A 126 9.60 -6.86 -8.04
N GLY A 127 9.67 -6.67 -9.36
CA GLY A 127 9.97 -7.71 -10.34
C GLY A 127 8.81 -8.71 -10.44
N LYS A 128 8.43 -9.12 -11.65
CA LYS A 128 7.30 -10.05 -11.87
C LYS A 128 7.44 -11.33 -11.02
N ARG A 129 6.77 -11.39 -9.88
CA ARG A 129 6.16 -12.64 -9.38
C ARG A 129 4.68 -12.58 -9.75
N MET A 130 4.43 -12.74 -11.06
CA MET A 130 3.13 -13.16 -11.54
C MET A 130 2.98 -14.62 -11.09
N ASN A 131 2.21 -14.83 -10.02
CA ASN A 131 1.62 -16.16 -9.78
C ASN A 131 0.56 -16.41 -10.84
#